data_AF-A0A923HT18-F1
#
_entry.id   AF-A0A923HT18-F1
#
_cell.length_a   1.000
_cell.length_b   1.000
_cell.length_c   1.000
_cell.angle_alpha   90.00
_cell.angle_beta   90.00
_cell.angle_gamma   90.00
#
_symmetry.space_group_name_H-M   'P 1'
#
loop_
_entity.id
_entity.type
_entity.pdbx_description
1 polymer ?
#
loop_
_entity_poly.entity_id
_entity_poly.type
_entity_poly.pdbx_seq_one_letter_code
_entity_poly.pdbx_strand_id
1 'polypeptide(L)'
;MALKAQQEKDERINMLKTAVNENLKQAPNAEKHCDIFLIYEAVGMIEYAHLIGDITVKERNFLNGKCVKALEGIFELARRNKPIKRELQHV
;
A
#
# COMPACT_ATOMS: atom_id res chain seq x y z
N MET A 1 -11.27 30.39 14.72
CA MET A 1 -11.26 28.98 15.18
C MET A 1 -11.28 27.96 14.03
N ALA A 2 -11.97 28.21 12.91
CA ALA A 2 -11.97 27.28 11.75
C ALA A 2 -10.60 27.04 11.07
N LEU A 3 -9.69 28.03 11.09
CA LEU A 3 -8.36 27.91 10.46
C LEU A 3 -7.44 26.88 11.15
N LYS A 4 -7.55 26.77 12.48
CA LYS A 4 -6.68 25.90 13.29
C LYS A 4 -7.05 24.42 13.12
N ALA A 5 -8.35 24.12 13.05
CA ALA A 5 -8.86 22.78 12.80
C ALA A 5 -8.49 22.26 11.39
N GLN A 6 -8.42 23.16 10.40
CA GLN A 6 -7.98 22.80 9.04
C GLN A 6 -6.48 22.48 8.99
N GLN A 7 -5.64 23.28 9.65
CA GLN A 7 -4.20 23.01 9.73
C GLN A 7 -3.90 21.67 10.43
N GLU A 8 -4.55 21.39 11.56
CA GLU A 8 -4.37 20.11 12.27
C GLU A 8 -4.79 18.91 11.41
N LYS A 9 -5.83 19.06 10.57
CA LYS A 9 -6.24 18.04 9.61
C LYS A 9 -5.19 17.82 8.52
N ASP A 10 -4.65 18.90 7.96
CA ASP A 10 -3.64 18.83 6.90
C ASP A 10 -2.33 18.19 7.40
N GLU A 11 -1.95 18.45 8.66
CA GLU A 11 -0.81 17.80 9.31
C GLU A 11 -1.01 16.29 9.46
N ARG A 12 -2.19 15.83 9.94
CA ARG A 12 -2.50 14.39 10.03
C ARG A 12 -2.44 13.70 8.67
N ILE A 13 -2.97 14.34 7.63
CA ILE A 13 -2.93 13.82 6.25
C ILE A 13 -1.49 13.69 5.76
N ASN A 14 -0.63 14.66 6.06
CA ASN A 14 0.77 14.61 5.66
C ASN A 14 1.54 13.51 6.41
N MET A 15 1.30 13.32 7.70
CA MET A 15 1.88 12.21 8.47
C MET A 15 1.46 10.84 7.91
N LEU A 16 0.18 10.66 7.58
CA LEU A 16 -0.32 9.42 6.97
C LEU A 16 0.35 9.15 5.61
N LYS A 17 0.46 10.18 4.76
CA LYS A 17 1.14 10.06 3.45
C LYS A 17 2.60 9.63 3.62
N THR A 18 3.31 10.17 4.61
CA THR A 18 4.71 9.80 4.89
C THR A 18 4.80 8.35 5.33
N ALA A 19 4.01 7.92 6.33
CA ALA A 19 4.02 6.55 6.83
C ALA A 19 3.70 5.52 5.74
N VAL A 20 2.69 5.78 4.91
CA VAL A 20 2.34 4.91 3.77
C VAL A 20 3.50 4.83 2.77
N ASN A 21 4.13 5.95 2.42
CA ASN A 21 5.25 5.94 1.48
C ASN A 21 6.49 5.23 2.06
N GLU A 22 6.74 5.32 3.37
CA GLU A 22 7.82 4.60 4.03
C GLU A 22 7.58 3.09 4.01
N ASN A 23 6.37 2.63 4.32
CA ASN A 23 6.00 1.22 4.22
C ASN A 23 6.14 0.69 2.78
N LEU A 24 5.70 1.48 1.78
CA LEU A 24 5.82 1.09 0.36
C LEU A 24 7.28 1.06 -0.13
N LYS A 25 8.19 1.87 0.43
CA LYS A 25 9.63 1.81 0.14
C LYS A 25 10.29 0.54 0.69
N GLN A 26 9.72 -0.08 1.72
CA GLN A 26 10.23 -1.32 2.31
C GLN A 26 9.72 -2.58 1.59
N ALA A 27 8.60 -2.46 0.86
CA ALA A 27 7.98 -3.54 0.10
C ALA A 27 8.69 -4.07 -1.19
N PRO A 28 9.75 -3.48 -1.77
CA PRO A 28 10.38 -4.04 -2.97
C PRO A 28 11.27 -5.28 -2.70
N ASN A 29 11.47 -5.68 -1.44
CA ASN A 29 12.23 -6.88 -1.08
C ASN A 29 11.31 -8.11 -0.95
N ALA A 30 10.69 -8.49 -2.08
CA ALA A 30 9.68 -9.55 -2.24
C ALA A 30 10.15 -10.99 -1.96
N GLU A 31 10.99 -11.20 -0.94
CA GLU A 31 11.35 -12.52 -0.40
C GLU A 31 10.54 -12.92 0.84
N LYS A 32 9.76 -12.01 1.44
CA LYS A 32 9.08 -12.29 2.72
C LYS A 32 7.57 -12.09 2.62
N HIS A 33 6.81 -13.05 3.16
CA HIS A 33 5.38 -12.95 3.49
C HIS A 33 4.98 -11.64 4.21
N CYS A 34 5.96 -10.90 4.74
CA CYS A 34 5.86 -9.61 5.41
C CYS A 34 5.32 -8.48 4.51
N ASP A 35 5.61 -8.47 3.21
CA ASP A 35 5.28 -7.32 2.34
C ASP A 35 3.79 -7.23 1.98
N ILE A 36 3.13 -8.39 1.84
CA ILE A 36 1.69 -8.45 1.60
C ILE A 36 0.92 -7.98 2.84
N PHE A 37 1.37 -8.38 4.05
CA PHE A 37 0.75 -7.97 5.30
C PHE A 37 0.81 -6.44 5.50
N LEU A 38 1.97 -5.82 5.22
CA LEU A 38 2.12 -4.37 5.30
C LEU A 38 1.19 -3.61 4.35
N ILE A 39 0.91 -4.17 3.16
CA ILE A 39 -0.05 -3.56 2.22
C ILE A 39 -1.48 -3.66 2.78
N TYR A 40 -1.85 -4.78 3.41
CA TYR A 40 -3.16 -4.92 4.05
C TYR A 40 -3.32 -3.93 5.22
N GLU A 41 -2.29 -3.74 6.04
CA GLU A 41 -2.32 -2.72 7.11
C GLU A 41 -2.50 -1.32 6.55
N ALA A 42 -1.78 -0.97 5.46
CA ALA A 42 -1.92 0.31 4.80
C ALA A 42 -3.36 0.54 4.29
N VAL A 43 -3.97 -0.49 3.67
CA VAL A 43 -5.38 -0.42 3.24
C VAL A 43 -6.30 -0.19 4.45
N GLY A 44 -6.09 -0.92 5.56
CA GLY A 44 -6.86 -0.74 6.79
C GLY A 44 -6.81 0.70 7.32
N MET A 45 -5.63 1.31 7.34
CA MET A 45 -5.46 2.72 7.74
C MET A 45 -6.17 3.70 6.80
N ILE A 46 -6.11 3.45 5.48
CA ILE A 46 -6.78 4.28 4.47
C ILE A 46 -8.31 4.23 4.66
N GLU A 47 -8.87 3.03 4.83
CA GLU A 47 -10.31 2.85 5.03
C GLU A 47 -10.78 3.51 6.33
N TYR A 48 -10.01 3.35 7.42
CA TYR A 48 -10.31 4.01 8.69
C TYR A 48 -10.28 5.55 8.56
N ALA A 49 -9.25 6.11 7.92
CA ALA A 49 -9.13 7.54 7.69
C ALA A 49 -10.29 8.09 6.84
N HIS A 50 -10.79 7.30 5.88
CA HIS A 50 -11.96 7.68 5.11
C HIS A 50 -13.24 7.67 5.95
N LEU A 51 -13.43 6.63 6.77
CA LEU A 51 -14.60 6.46 7.62
C LEU A 51 -14.77 7.61 8.61
N ILE A 52 -13.66 8.10 9.19
CA ILE A 52 -13.68 9.24 10.13
C ILE A 52 -13.71 10.61 9.43
N GLY A 53 -13.75 10.66 8.09
CA GLY A 53 -13.81 11.90 7.32
C GLY A 53 -12.49 12.66 7.20
N ASP A 54 -11.37 12.03 7.55
CA ASP A 54 -10.05 12.64 7.44
C ASP A 54 -9.60 12.75 5.97
N ILE A 55 -10.00 11.81 5.11
CA ILE A 55 -9.70 11.84 3.67
C ILE A 55 -10.96 11.75 2.80
N THR A 56 -10.91 12.40 1.64
CA THR A 56 -11.97 12.36 0.64
C THR A 56 -12.03 11.02 -0.10
N VAL A 57 -13.16 10.73 -0.75
CA VAL A 57 -13.30 9.55 -1.64
C VAL A 57 -12.21 9.53 -2.72
N LYS A 58 -11.86 10.70 -3.27
CA LYS A 58 -10.81 10.82 -4.29
C LYS A 58 -9.43 10.43 -3.75
N GLU A 59 -9.10 10.87 -2.55
CA GLU A 59 -7.83 10.53 -1.89
C GLU A 59 -7.76 9.05 -1.49
N ARG A 60 -8.84 8.50 -0.95
CA ARG A 60 -8.98 7.07 -0.69
C ARG A 60 -8.69 6.25 -1.94
N ASN A 61 -9.36 6.57 -3.05
CA ASN A 61 -9.19 5.83 -4.31
C ASN A 61 -7.76 5.95 -4.85
N PHE A 62 -7.14 7.12 -4.73
CA PHE A 62 -5.74 7.32 -5.12
C PHE A 62 -4.77 6.48 -4.29
N LEU A 63 -4.95 6.46 -2.96
CA LEU A 63 -4.09 5.70 -2.04
C LEU A 63 -4.28 4.20 -2.22
N ASN A 64 -5.53 3.73 -2.32
CA ASN A 64 -5.83 2.33 -2.65
C ASN A 64 -5.24 1.92 -3.99
N GLY A 65 -5.27 2.80 -5.00
CA GLY A 65 -4.61 2.56 -6.29
C GLY A 65 -3.10 2.33 -6.19
N LYS A 66 -2.42 2.96 -5.22
CA LYS A 66 -1.00 2.68 -4.95
C LYS A 66 -0.79 1.31 -4.31
N CYS A 67 -1.64 0.94 -3.35
CA CYS A 67 -1.60 -0.38 -2.70
C CYS A 67 -1.80 -1.51 -3.72
N VAL A 68 -2.75 -1.36 -4.66
CA VAL A 68 -2.96 -2.33 -5.75
C VAL A 68 -1.72 -2.48 -6.61
N LYS A 69 -1.09 -1.38 -7.05
CA LYS A 69 0.15 -1.44 -7.84
C LYS A 69 1.30 -2.13 -7.11
N ALA A 70 1.41 -1.91 -5.80
CA ALA A 70 2.41 -2.60 -4.98
C ALA A 70 2.16 -4.12 -4.95
N LEU A 71 0.90 -4.55 -4.77
CA LEU A 71 0.53 -5.97 -4.84
C LEU A 71 0.83 -6.57 -6.21
N GLU A 72 0.49 -5.88 -7.30
CA GLU A 72 0.81 -6.31 -8.66
C GLU A 72 2.31 -6.55 -8.85
N GLY A 73 3.16 -5.64 -8.33
CA GLY A 73 4.61 -5.79 -8.34
C GLY A 73 5.09 -7.03 -7.58
N ILE A 74 4.52 -7.29 -6.39
CA ILE A 74 4.83 -8.51 -5.61
C ILE A 74 4.43 -9.77 -6.39
N PHE A 75 3.24 -9.80 -6.99
CA PHE A 75 2.79 -10.94 -7.78
C PHE A 75 3.64 -11.16 -9.04
N GLU A 76 4.08 -10.08 -9.70
CA GLU A 76 4.96 -10.17 -10.85
C GLU A 76 6.34 -10.70 -10.46
N LEU A 77 6.91 -10.24 -9.36
CA LEU A 77 8.17 -10.76 -8.81
C LEU A 77 8.04 -12.22 -8.42
N ALA A 78 6.96 -12.61 -7.73
CA ALA A 78 6.67 -14.01 -7.41
C ALA A 78 6.53 -14.88 -8.68
N ARG A 79 5.95 -14.33 -9.76
CA ARG A 79 5.85 -15.03 -11.06
C ARG A 79 7.22 -15.20 -11.72
N ARG A 80 8.09 -14.19 -11.66
CA ARG A 80 9.47 -14.23 -12.20
C ARG A 80 10.38 -15.16 -11.40
N ASN A 81 10.19 -15.22 -10.08
CA ASN A 81 11.00 -16.01 -9.14
C ASN A 81 10.48 -17.44 -8.94
N LYS A 82 9.28 -17.80 -9.44
CA LYS A 82 8.94 -19.20 -9.62
C LYS A 82 9.98 -19.81 -10.56
N PRO A 83 10.70 -20.88 -10.18
CA PRO A 83 11.41 -21.65 -11.18
C PRO A 83 10.34 -22.07 -12.18
N ILE A 84 10.54 -21.71 -13.46
CA ILE A 84 9.90 -22.45 -14.54
C ILE A 84 10.33 -23.88 -14.27
N LYS A 85 9.43 -24.70 -13.70
CA LYS A 85 9.63 -26.14 -13.62
C LYS A 85 9.78 -26.60 -15.07
N ARG A 86 11.02 -26.69 -15.55
CA ARG A 86 11.43 -27.52 -16.68
C ARG A 86 11.30 -29.00 -16.27
N GLU A 87 10.14 -29.39 -15.75
CA GLU A 87 9.77 -30.80 -15.51
C GLU A 87 8.87 -31.29 -16.64
N LEU A 88 9.10 -30.80 -17.87
CA LEU A 88 8.51 -31.31 -19.11
C LEU A 88 9.57 -31.66 -20.17
N GLN A 89 10.82 -31.92 -19.75
CA GLN A 89 11.85 -32.48 -20.65
C GLN A 89 11.92 -34.02 -20.61
N HIS A 90 10.96 -34.68 -19.95
CA HIS A 90 10.83 -36.14 -19.94
C HIS A 90 9.38 -36.61 -20.15
N VAL A 91 8.71 -36.06 -21.16
CA VAL A 91 7.61 -36.74 -21.87
C VAL A 91 7.98 -36.83 -23.34
#